data_AF-A0A943YIA2-F1
#
_entry.id   AF-A0A943YIA2-F1
#
_cell.length_a   1.000
_cell.length_b   1.000
_cell.length_c   1.000
_cell.angle_alpha   90.00
_cell.angle_beta   90.00
_cell.angle_gamma   90.00
#
_symmetry.space_group_name_H-M   'P 1'
#
loop_
_entity.id
_entity.type
_entity.pdbx_description
1 polymer ?
#
loop_
_entity_poly.entity_id
_entity_poly.type
_entity_poly.pdbx_seq_one_letter_code
_entity_poly.pdbx_strand_id
1 'polypeptide(L)'
;MGGINLNESGLDFVRQVFVTFGGNTTVLTLFLLSVLYLALKGKKEERYVFVTTAVFLAFTVYNPFAVKYILGKLGMVNVYYRFFWILPMVLTIGYACTKVVGGQKKGWRRYLTAAALAAVICFGGNSVLAGGLPKLPDNQYKMPDDLLAVCTVLHEEAGEGTVRVVFEPDFNLIVRQYDASFELVLDRDMVLTYQGSNTVSTDALTEQEIEDETKILQIITQMDLSLDQKEFYRSLREMNAEYIVLSSSSAAVSYVETAGCIPVREVEGHIIFRVKEK
;
A
#
# COMPACT_ATOMS: atom_id res chain seq x y z
N MET A 1 0.21 -7.25 0.80
CA MET A 1 0.90 -8.55 0.84
C MET A 1 1.33 -8.90 -0.56
N GLY A 2 2.37 -8.22 -1.02
CA GLY A 2 2.83 -8.37 -2.38
C GLY A 2 3.78 -9.52 -2.52
N GLY A 3 3.66 -10.27 -3.61
CA GLY A 3 4.49 -11.43 -3.90
C GLY A 3 3.99 -12.75 -3.33
N ILE A 4 2.79 -12.82 -2.73
CA ILE A 4 2.15 -14.10 -2.37
C ILE A 4 1.05 -14.36 -3.38
N ASN A 5 1.35 -15.18 -4.40
CA ASN A 5 0.41 -15.55 -5.44
C ASN A 5 -0.26 -16.90 -5.11
N LEU A 6 -1.59 -16.97 -5.21
CA LEU A 6 -2.34 -18.21 -5.01
C LEU A 6 -1.97 -19.31 -6.01
N ASN A 7 -1.68 -18.94 -7.25
CA ASN A 7 -1.34 -19.88 -8.32
C ASN A 7 0.04 -20.52 -8.10
N GLU A 8 1.00 -19.75 -7.59
CA GLU A 8 2.35 -20.23 -7.27
C GLU A 8 2.39 -20.98 -5.93
N SER A 9 1.71 -20.43 -4.92
CA SER A 9 1.76 -20.97 -3.54
C SER A 9 0.80 -22.14 -3.32
N GLY A 10 -0.23 -22.29 -4.15
CA GLY A 10 -1.19 -23.39 -4.06
C GLY A 10 -1.83 -23.52 -2.66
N LEU A 11 -1.55 -24.63 -1.97
CA LEU A 11 -2.07 -24.89 -0.62
C LEU A 11 -1.27 -24.16 0.48
N ASP A 12 -0.03 -23.75 0.20
CA ASP A 12 0.79 -23.00 1.16
C ASP A 12 0.41 -21.51 1.23
N PHE A 13 -0.42 -21.04 0.30
CA PHE A 13 -0.88 -19.64 0.23
C PHE A 13 -1.39 -19.14 1.58
N VAL A 14 -2.33 -19.87 2.21
CA VAL A 14 -2.93 -19.46 3.48
C VAL A 14 -1.87 -19.39 4.59
N ARG A 15 -0.94 -20.36 4.62
CA ARG A 15 0.15 -20.37 5.59
C ARG A 15 1.06 -19.16 5.41
N GLN A 16 1.46 -18.84 4.18
CA GLN A 16 2.30 -17.68 3.89
C GLN A 16 1.61 -16.39 4.33
N VAL A 17 0.34 -16.20 3.98
CA VAL A 17 -0.47 -15.06 4.42
C VAL A 17 -0.54 -14.98 5.94
N PHE A 18 -0.73 -16.11 6.63
CA PHE A 18 -0.81 -16.17 8.10
C PHE A 18 0.51 -15.77 8.77
N VAL A 19 1.65 -16.22 8.22
CA VAL A 19 3.00 -15.87 8.69
C VAL A 19 3.27 -14.39 8.44
N THR A 20 2.98 -13.88 7.25
CA THR A 20 3.14 -12.46 6.92
C THR A 20 2.26 -11.57 7.78
N PHE A 21 1.03 -12.01 8.07
CA PHE A 21 0.11 -11.28 8.94
C PHE A 21 0.58 -11.24 10.40
N GLY A 22 1.07 -12.36 10.93
CA GLY A 22 1.62 -12.42 12.29
C GLY A 22 2.92 -11.63 12.44
N GLY A 23 3.73 -11.59 11.38
CA GLY A 23 5.05 -10.96 11.37
C GLY A 23 5.93 -11.44 12.53
N ASN A 24 6.83 -10.58 12.99
CA ASN A 24 7.64 -10.83 14.19
C ASN A 24 6.91 -10.42 15.49
N THR A 25 5.59 -10.55 15.55
CA THR A 25 4.80 -10.18 16.74
C THR A 25 4.27 -11.40 17.47
N THR A 26 4.08 -11.28 18.79
CA THR A 26 3.48 -12.35 19.61
C THR A 26 1.96 -12.33 19.59
N VAL A 27 1.32 -11.35 18.95
CA VAL A 27 -0.15 -11.14 18.98
C VAL A 27 -0.90 -12.38 18.51
N LEU A 28 -0.46 -12.97 17.39
CA LEU A 28 -1.08 -14.17 16.84
C LEU A 28 -0.92 -15.38 17.77
N THR A 29 0.26 -15.54 18.37
CA THR A 29 0.52 -16.59 19.36
C THR A 29 -0.34 -16.41 20.61
N LEU A 30 -0.43 -15.18 21.13
CA LEU A 30 -1.29 -14.84 22.27
C LEU A 30 -2.76 -15.10 21.97
N PHE A 31 -3.20 -14.83 20.74
CA PHE A 31 -4.55 -15.17 20.29
C PHE A 31 -4.80 -16.68 20.35
N LEU A 32 -3.92 -17.49 19.76
CA LEU A 32 -4.07 -18.95 19.77
C LEU A 32 -4.07 -19.51 21.21
N LEU A 33 -3.19 -19.01 22.08
CA LEU A 33 -3.17 -19.37 23.50
C LEU A 33 -4.45 -18.94 24.22
N SER A 34 -5.00 -17.78 23.87
CA SER A 34 -6.26 -17.27 24.44
C SER A 34 -7.45 -18.14 24.02
N VAL A 35 -7.53 -18.53 22.75
CA VAL A 35 -8.56 -19.45 22.25
C VAL A 35 -8.44 -20.81 22.95
N LEU A 36 -7.22 -21.34 23.08
CA LEU A 36 -6.98 -22.61 23.78
C LEU A 36 -7.38 -22.52 25.27
N TYR A 37 -7.00 -21.43 25.95
CA TYR A 37 -7.40 -21.18 27.34
C TYR A 37 -8.92 -21.15 27.50
N LEU A 38 -9.63 -20.45 26.61
CA LEU A 38 -11.10 -20.39 26.63
C LEU A 38 -11.75 -21.72 26.23
N ALA A 39 -11.13 -22.52 25.37
CA ALA A 39 -11.62 -23.87 25.07
C ALA A 39 -11.55 -24.78 26.30
N LEU A 40 -10.48 -24.69 27.09
CA LEU A 40 -10.26 -25.55 28.26
C LEU A 40 -10.99 -25.05 29.52
N LYS A 41 -10.97 -23.74 29.78
CA LYS A 41 -11.47 -23.11 31.02
C LYS A 41 -12.67 -22.19 30.81
N GLY A 42 -13.10 -22.00 29.57
CA GLY A 42 -14.23 -21.13 29.25
C GLY A 42 -15.58 -21.73 29.63
N LYS A 43 -16.56 -20.87 29.90
CA LYS A 43 -17.98 -21.26 30.05
C LYS A 43 -18.59 -21.53 28.67
N LYS A 44 -19.78 -22.15 28.63
CA LYS A 44 -20.47 -22.50 27.37
C LYS A 44 -20.64 -21.29 26.44
N GLU A 45 -21.06 -20.14 26.98
CA GLU A 45 -21.25 -18.90 26.21
C GLU A 45 -19.93 -18.35 25.66
N GLU A 46 -18.87 -18.33 26.47
CA GLU A 46 -17.56 -17.84 26.05
C GLU A 46 -16.94 -18.73 24.96
N ARG A 47 -17.10 -20.06 25.09
CA ARG A 47 -16.66 -21.01 24.06
C ARG A 47 -17.42 -20.78 22.76
N TYR A 48 -18.74 -20.55 22.85
CA TYR A 48 -19.56 -20.25 21.69
C TYR A 48 -19.11 -18.97 20.99
N VAL A 49 -18.80 -17.90 21.72
CA VAL A 49 -18.37 -16.63 21.09
C VAL A 49 -16.95 -16.72 20.52
N PHE A 50 -15.97 -17.19 21.30
CA PHE A 50 -14.57 -17.09 20.92
C PHE A 50 -14.04 -18.33 20.20
N VAL A 51 -14.35 -19.52 20.71
CA VAL A 51 -13.80 -20.78 20.18
C VAL A 51 -14.55 -21.17 18.91
N THR A 52 -15.89 -21.13 18.92
CA THR A 52 -16.68 -21.46 17.72
C THR A 52 -16.37 -20.50 16.58
N THR A 53 -16.23 -19.19 16.83
CA THR A 53 -15.81 -18.22 15.80
C THR A 53 -14.43 -18.57 15.24
N ALA A 54 -13.44 -18.84 16.08
CA ALA A 54 -12.11 -19.22 15.62
C ALA A 54 -12.13 -20.51 14.78
N VAL A 55 -12.87 -21.53 15.24
CA VAL A 55 -13.03 -22.81 14.54
C VAL A 55 -13.78 -22.64 13.21
N PHE A 56 -14.87 -21.88 13.20
CA PHE A 56 -15.63 -21.58 11.99
C PHE A 56 -14.75 -20.91 10.93
N LEU A 57 -13.99 -19.88 11.32
CA LEU A 57 -13.06 -19.21 10.40
C LEU A 57 -11.94 -20.15 9.93
N ALA A 58 -11.43 -21.02 10.80
CA ALA A 58 -10.42 -22.02 10.45
C ALA A 58 -10.90 -22.99 9.36
N PHE A 59 -12.17 -23.43 9.41
CA PHE A 59 -12.74 -24.34 8.42
C PHE A 59 -13.26 -23.64 7.14
N THR A 60 -13.44 -22.33 7.19
CA THR A 60 -13.96 -21.53 6.06
C THR A 60 -12.85 -20.70 5.41
N VAL A 61 -12.65 -19.46 5.87
CA VAL A 61 -11.76 -18.48 5.23
C VAL A 61 -10.28 -18.80 5.40
N TYR A 62 -9.88 -19.58 6.42
CA TYR A 62 -8.48 -20.01 6.61
C TYR A 62 -8.24 -21.46 6.22
N ASN A 63 -9.19 -22.11 5.55
CA ASN A 63 -8.99 -23.46 5.03
C ASN A 63 -8.31 -23.37 3.66
N PRO A 64 -7.08 -23.92 3.49
CA PRO A 64 -6.36 -23.87 2.21
C PRO A 64 -7.16 -24.40 1.02
N PHE A 65 -7.99 -25.42 1.25
CA PHE A 65 -8.83 -25.98 0.19
C PHE A 65 -9.95 -25.01 -0.19
N ALA A 66 -10.66 -24.43 0.78
CA ALA A 66 -11.71 -23.47 0.51
C ALA A 66 -11.17 -22.25 -0.25
N VAL A 67 -9.99 -21.74 0.16
CA VAL A 67 -9.35 -20.60 -0.48
C VAL A 67 -8.94 -20.91 -1.92
N LYS A 68 -8.29 -22.04 -2.15
CA LYS A 68 -7.85 -22.43 -3.50
C LYS A 68 -9.01 -22.60 -4.48
N TYR A 69 -10.10 -23.23 -4.06
CA TYR A 69 -11.19 -23.59 -4.98
C TYR A 69 -12.31 -22.56 -5.09
N ILE A 70 -12.54 -21.77 -4.04
CA ILE A 70 -13.63 -20.77 -4.00
C ILE A 70 -13.07 -19.38 -4.28
N LEU A 71 -12.08 -18.93 -3.50
CA LEU A 71 -11.61 -17.55 -3.57
C LEU A 71 -10.83 -17.23 -4.84
N GLY A 72 -10.08 -18.21 -5.37
CA GLY A 72 -9.42 -18.06 -6.68
C GLY A 72 -10.40 -17.76 -7.82
N LYS A 73 -11.64 -18.26 -7.74
CA LYS A 73 -12.68 -18.02 -8.75
C LYS A 73 -13.42 -16.68 -8.58
N LEU A 74 -13.33 -16.07 -7.39
CA LEU A 74 -14.00 -14.81 -7.07
C LEU A 74 -13.12 -13.58 -7.33
N GLY A 75 -11.88 -13.76 -7.81
CA GLY A 75 -10.93 -12.65 -7.99
C GLY A 75 -10.50 -11.98 -6.67
N MET A 76 -10.75 -12.62 -5.52
CA MET A 76 -10.56 -11.99 -4.20
C MET A 76 -9.16 -12.21 -3.60
N VAL A 77 -8.20 -12.69 -4.39
CA VAL A 77 -6.85 -13.05 -3.91
C VAL A 77 -6.13 -11.82 -3.35
N ASN A 78 -6.19 -10.68 -4.05
CA ASN A 78 -5.54 -9.42 -3.66
C ASN A 78 -6.12 -8.81 -2.37
N VAL A 79 -7.36 -9.14 -2.04
CA VAL A 79 -8.05 -8.65 -0.83
C VAL A 79 -8.17 -9.71 0.27
N TYR A 80 -7.62 -10.92 0.05
CA TYR A 80 -7.75 -12.04 0.98
C TYR A 80 -7.27 -11.72 2.40
N TYR A 81 -6.21 -10.91 2.52
CA TYR A 81 -5.69 -10.50 3.82
C TYR A 81 -6.74 -9.77 4.68
N ARG A 82 -7.78 -9.16 4.09
CA ARG A 82 -8.84 -8.45 4.82
C ARG A 82 -9.70 -9.40 5.66
N PHE A 83 -9.76 -10.70 5.33
CA PHE A 83 -10.47 -11.68 6.16
C PHE A 83 -9.84 -11.81 7.56
N PHE A 84 -8.56 -11.48 7.71
CA PHE A 84 -7.88 -11.45 9.01
C PHE A 84 -8.41 -10.35 9.93
N TRP A 85 -9.05 -9.30 9.40
CA TRP A 85 -9.70 -8.27 10.21
C TRP A 85 -10.96 -8.76 10.92
N ILE A 86 -11.57 -9.85 10.43
CA ILE A 86 -12.74 -10.48 11.05
C ILE A 86 -12.33 -11.28 12.30
N LEU A 87 -11.07 -11.71 12.38
CA LEU A 87 -10.56 -12.48 13.51
C LEU A 87 -10.58 -11.60 14.78
N PRO A 88 -11.36 -11.95 15.83
CA PRO A 88 -11.52 -11.10 17.00
C PRO A 88 -10.32 -11.22 17.95
N MET A 89 -9.10 -11.04 17.45
CA MET A 89 -7.87 -11.34 18.21
C MET A 89 -7.74 -10.48 19.46
N VAL A 90 -7.81 -9.16 19.29
CA VAL A 90 -7.64 -8.19 20.38
C VAL A 90 -8.69 -8.42 21.48
N LEU A 91 -9.94 -8.67 21.07
CA LEU A 91 -11.03 -8.95 22.00
C LEU A 91 -10.83 -10.27 22.75
N THR A 92 -10.43 -11.33 22.04
CA THR A 92 -10.18 -12.65 22.63
C THR A 92 -9.02 -12.59 23.64
N ILE A 93 -7.92 -11.92 23.27
CA ILE A 93 -6.75 -11.74 24.14
C ILE A 93 -7.15 -10.93 25.38
N GLY A 94 -7.80 -9.78 25.20
CA GLY A 94 -8.26 -8.94 26.31
C GLY A 94 -9.20 -9.69 27.26
N TYR A 95 -10.15 -10.45 26.72
CA TYR A 95 -11.06 -11.27 27.51
C TYR A 95 -10.33 -12.38 28.27
N ALA A 96 -9.43 -13.12 27.61
CA ALA A 96 -8.63 -14.15 28.26
C ALA A 96 -7.76 -13.58 29.39
N CYS A 97 -7.08 -12.44 29.15
CA CYS A 97 -6.27 -11.77 30.17
C CYS A 97 -7.10 -11.33 31.38
N THR A 98 -8.24 -10.67 31.15
CA THR A 98 -9.13 -10.21 32.25
C THR A 98 -9.69 -11.40 33.04
N LYS A 99 -10.02 -12.51 32.39
CA LYS A 99 -10.46 -13.75 33.04
C LYS A 99 -9.35 -14.40 33.86
N VAL A 100 -8.12 -14.47 33.34
CA VAL A 100 -6.96 -15.00 34.07
C VAL A 100 -6.68 -14.19 35.33
N VAL A 101 -6.70 -12.86 35.22
CA VAL A 101 -6.51 -11.94 36.36
C VAL A 101 -7.66 -12.04 37.36
N GLY A 102 -8.90 -12.09 36.86
CA GLY A 102 -10.11 -12.22 37.68
C GLY A 102 -10.21 -13.54 38.44
N GLY A 103 -9.61 -14.61 37.89
CA GLY A 103 -9.54 -15.93 38.54
C GLY A 103 -8.49 -16.02 39.67
N GLN A 104 -7.61 -15.04 39.83
CA GLN A 104 -6.64 -15.03 40.93
C GLN A 104 -7.30 -14.63 42.26
N LYS A 105 -6.81 -15.21 43.36
CA LYS A 105 -7.20 -14.78 44.71
C LYS A 105 -6.92 -13.29 44.88
N LYS A 106 -7.83 -12.57 45.54
CA LYS A 106 -7.64 -11.15 45.87
C LYS A 106 -6.34 -10.98 46.67
N GLY A 107 -5.46 -10.09 46.21
CA GLY A 107 -4.15 -9.83 46.84
C GLY A 107 -3.05 -9.58 45.80
N TRP A 108 -1.80 -9.58 46.26
CA TRP A 108 -0.61 -9.26 45.45
C TRP A 108 -0.50 -10.08 44.16
N ARG A 109 -0.86 -11.38 44.21
CA ARG A 109 -0.80 -12.27 43.05
C ARG A 109 -1.61 -11.74 41.86
N ARG A 110 -2.78 -11.14 42.10
CA ARG A 110 -3.62 -10.57 41.03
C ARG A 110 -2.92 -9.41 40.32
N TYR A 111 -2.29 -8.51 41.08
CA TYR A 111 -1.54 -7.38 40.52
C TYR A 111 -0.30 -7.86 39.78
N LEU A 112 0.42 -8.84 40.33
CA LEU A 112 1.58 -9.44 39.67
C LEU A 112 1.21 -10.08 38.32
N THR A 113 0.11 -10.86 38.28
CA THR A 113 -0.38 -11.45 37.03
C THR A 113 -0.79 -10.38 36.02
N ALA A 114 -1.48 -9.31 36.46
CA ALA A 114 -1.85 -8.21 35.58
C ALA A 114 -0.63 -7.49 35.00
N ALA A 115 0.37 -7.19 35.82
CA ALA A 115 1.62 -6.56 35.39
C ALA A 115 2.41 -7.44 34.42
N ALA A 116 2.48 -8.76 34.68
CA ALA A 116 3.14 -9.70 33.79
C ALA A 116 2.47 -9.77 32.42
N LEU A 117 1.13 -9.86 32.37
CA LEU A 117 0.40 -9.86 31.10
C LEU A 117 0.55 -8.54 30.35
N ALA A 118 0.51 -7.40 31.06
CA ALA A 118 0.75 -6.09 30.46
C ALA A 118 2.15 -6.00 29.85
N ALA A 119 3.19 -6.50 30.54
CA ALA A 119 4.55 -6.55 30.01
C ALA A 119 4.63 -7.41 28.75
N VAL A 120 4.02 -8.60 28.74
CA VAL A 120 4.00 -9.47 27.54
C VAL A 120 3.35 -8.78 26.34
N ILE A 121 2.28 -8.00 26.56
CA ILE A 121 1.61 -7.25 25.49
C ILE A 121 2.48 -6.07 25.02
N CYS A 122 3.07 -5.31 25.94
CA CYS A 122 3.88 -4.13 25.60
C CYS A 122 5.19 -4.48 24.89
N PHE A 123 5.83 -5.59 25.27
CA PHE A 123 7.11 -6.04 24.70
C PHE A 123 6.95 -7.14 23.64
N GLY A 124 5.71 -7.58 23.38
CA GLY A 124 5.41 -8.65 22.44
C GLY A 124 5.35 -8.22 20.97
N GLY A 125 5.42 -6.93 20.68
CA GLY A 125 5.33 -6.40 19.32
C GLY A 125 6.33 -5.27 19.07
N ASN A 126 6.37 -4.80 17.83
CA ASN A 126 7.16 -3.64 17.46
C ASN A 126 6.43 -2.36 17.84
N SER A 127 7.16 -1.41 18.43
CA SER A 127 6.61 -0.09 18.75
C SER A 127 6.33 0.67 17.46
N VAL A 128 5.12 1.24 17.35
CA VAL A 128 4.77 2.18 16.27
C VAL A 128 5.72 3.39 16.28
N LEU A 129 6.27 3.75 17.45
CA LEU A 129 7.20 4.87 17.62
C LEU A 129 8.64 4.53 17.20
N ALA A 130 8.96 3.27 16.91
CA ALA A 130 10.30 2.88 16.46
C ALA A 130 10.65 3.49 15.09
N GLY A 131 9.64 3.81 14.28
CA GLY A 131 9.81 4.50 12.99
C GLY A 131 9.97 6.02 13.08
N GLY A 132 10.05 6.59 14.29
CA GLY A 132 10.06 8.03 14.53
C GLY A 132 8.69 8.56 14.97
N LEU A 133 8.70 9.78 15.52
CA LEU A 133 7.46 10.49 15.83
C LEU A 133 6.79 10.95 14.53
N PRO A 134 5.45 10.99 14.46
CA PRO A 134 4.76 11.58 13.31
C PRO A 134 5.25 13.01 13.10
N LYS A 135 5.74 13.31 11.89
CA LYS A 135 6.09 14.69 11.53
C LYS A 135 4.82 15.53 11.52
N LEU A 136 4.87 16.70 12.15
CA LEU A 136 3.78 17.67 11.99
C LEU A 136 3.75 18.14 10.53
N PRO A 137 2.56 18.29 9.92
CA PRO A 137 2.46 18.80 8.56
C PRO A 137 3.05 20.20 8.44
N ASP A 138 3.77 20.45 7.35
CA ASP A 138 4.42 21.74 7.09
C ASP A 138 3.38 22.81 6.65
N ASN A 139 2.27 22.39 6.02
CA ASN A 139 1.17 23.26 5.60
C ASN A 139 -0.22 22.62 5.83
N GLN A 140 -1.29 23.38 5.56
CA GLN A 140 -2.68 22.94 5.77
C GLN A 140 -3.09 21.75 4.88
N TYR A 141 -2.48 21.62 3.70
CA TYR A 141 -2.77 20.57 2.74
C TYR A 141 -2.05 19.26 3.09
N LYS A 142 -1.02 19.33 3.95
CA LYS A 142 -0.11 18.23 4.27
C LYS A 142 0.59 17.66 3.03
N MET A 143 0.84 18.54 2.06
CA MET A 143 1.48 18.24 0.78
C MET A 143 2.75 19.07 0.60
N PRO A 144 3.71 18.66 -0.23
CA PRO A 144 4.88 19.47 -0.55
C PRO A 144 4.49 20.83 -1.16
N ASP A 145 5.12 21.94 -0.74
CA ASP A 145 4.78 23.29 -1.23
C ASP A 145 5.12 23.48 -2.72
N ASP A 146 6.19 22.83 -3.19
CA ASP A 146 6.61 22.77 -4.60
C ASP A 146 5.53 22.12 -5.49
N LEU A 147 4.88 21.04 -5.02
CA LEU A 147 3.74 20.43 -5.70
C LEU A 147 2.58 21.42 -5.86
N LEU A 148 2.26 22.20 -4.82
CA LEU A 148 1.18 23.19 -4.87
C LEU A 148 1.48 24.28 -5.90
N ALA A 149 2.73 24.74 -5.94
CA ALA A 149 3.19 25.74 -6.89
C ALA A 149 3.13 25.21 -8.34
N VAL A 150 3.59 23.98 -8.57
CA VAL A 150 3.49 23.30 -9.88
C VAL A 150 2.03 23.17 -10.33
N CYS A 151 1.12 22.72 -9.46
CA CYS A 151 -0.30 22.60 -9.79
C CYS A 151 -0.91 23.96 -10.18
N THR A 152 -0.55 25.02 -9.45
CA THR A 152 -1.03 26.38 -9.74
C THR A 152 -0.57 26.83 -11.14
N VAL A 153 0.71 26.64 -11.45
CA VAL A 153 1.27 27.01 -12.76
C VAL A 153 0.68 26.16 -13.90
N LEU A 154 0.45 24.87 -13.69
CA LEU A 154 -0.19 24.01 -14.71
C LEU A 154 -1.59 24.49 -15.07
N HIS A 155 -2.40 24.92 -14.09
CA HIS A 155 -3.72 25.50 -14.36
C HIS A 155 -3.64 26.84 -15.10
N GLU A 156 -2.67 27.69 -14.74
CA GLU A 156 -2.42 28.94 -15.47
C GLU A 156 -2.05 28.68 -16.94
N GLU A 157 -1.27 27.63 -17.21
CA GLU A 157 -0.77 27.29 -18.55
C GLU A 157 -1.77 26.52 -19.41
N ALA A 158 -2.58 25.64 -18.81
CA ALA A 158 -3.54 24.82 -19.55
C ALA A 158 -4.87 25.55 -19.80
N GLY A 159 -5.22 26.54 -18.98
CA GLY A 159 -6.49 27.26 -19.08
C GLY A 159 -7.67 26.42 -18.57
N GLU A 160 -8.81 26.47 -19.27
CA GLU A 160 -10.01 25.71 -18.89
C GLU A 160 -9.98 24.31 -19.51
N GLY A 161 -9.87 23.27 -18.68
CA GLY A 161 -9.93 21.88 -19.12
C GLY A 161 -9.34 20.90 -18.11
N THR A 162 -9.51 19.60 -18.38
CA THR A 162 -8.75 18.55 -17.68
C THR A 162 -7.36 18.49 -18.26
N VAL A 163 -6.33 18.57 -17.41
CA VAL A 163 -4.93 18.58 -17.84
C VAL A 163 -4.36 17.17 -17.72
N ARG A 164 -3.91 16.60 -18.83
CA ARG A 164 -3.27 15.28 -18.85
C ARG A 164 -1.76 15.38 -18.73
N VAL A 165 -1.19 14.92 -17.62
CA VAL A 165 0.17 15.25 -17.21
C VAL A 165 0.97 14.02 -16.74
N VAL A 166 2.25 14.01 -17.09
CA VAL A 166 3.27 13.10 -16.56
C VAL A 166 3.98 13.79 -15.40
N PHE A 167 3.89 13.22 -14.21
CA PHE A 167 4.67 13.64 -13.06
C PHE A 167 5.76 12.62 -12.74
N GLU A 168 6.88 13.08 -12.17
CA GLU A 168 7.81 12.19 -11.48
C GLU A 168 7.09 11.38 -10.38
N PRO A 169 7.54 10.15 -10.07
CA PRO A 169 6.83 9.23 -9.18
C PRO A 169 6.36 9.84 -7.85
N ASP A 170 7.19 10.69 -7.25
CA ASP A 170 6.90 11.33 -5.96
C ASP A 170 5.67 12.25 -6.03
N PHE A 171 5.47 12.95 -7.15
CA PHE A 171 4.30 13.79 -7.39
C PHE A 171 3.11 12.97 -7.92
N ASN A 172 3.36 12.01 -8.84
CA ASN A 172 2.30 11.20 -9.46
C ASN A 172 1.45 10.46 -8.41
N LEU A 173 2.09 9.98 -7.33
CA LEU A 173 1.42 9.22 -6.27
C LEU A 173 0.58 10.09 -5.31
N ILE A 174 0.79 11.41 -5.27
CA ILE A 174 0.17 12.28 -4.25
C ILE A 174 -0.64 13.44 -4.83
N VAL A 175 -0.39 13.89 -6.07
CA VAL A 175 -1.01 15.08 -6.65
C VAL A 175 -2.53 15.05 -6.61
N ARG A 176 -3.15 13.90 -6.91
CA ARG A 176 -4.61 13.76 -6.88
C ARG A 176 -5.25 13.83 -5.50
N GLN A 177 -4.45 13.75 -4.42
CA GLN A 177 -4.92 14.01 -3.06
C GLN A 177 -5.10 15.51 -2.80
N TYR A 178 -4.32 16.35 -3.48
CA TYR A 178 -4.47 17.81 -3.47
C TYR A 178 -5.49 18.27 -4.52
N ASP A 179 -5.32 17.82 -5.76
CA ASP A 179 -6.12 18.24 -6.90
C ASP A 179 -6.49 17.06 -7.80
N ALA A 180 -7.77 16.67 -7.73
CA ALA A 180 -8.30 15.54 -8.47
C ALA A 180 -8.65 15.85 -9.94
N SER A 181 -8.51 17.10 -10.39
CA SER A 181 -8.83 17.53 -11.76
C SER A 181 -7.76 17.12 -12.78
N PHE A 182 -6.53 16.85 -12.34
CA PHE A 182 -5.45 16.33 -13.18
C PHE A 182 -5.73 14.89 -13.60
N GLU A 183 -5.55 14.62 -14.89
CA GLU A 183 -5.53 13.28 -15.45
C GLU A 183 -4.08 12.79 -15.54
N LEU A 184 -3.76 11.74 -14.79
CA LEU A 184 -2.41 11.20 -14.76
C LEU A 184 -2.21 10.26 -15.94
N VAL A 185 -1.12 10.48 -16.67
CA VAL A 185 -0.69 9.60 -17.76
C VAL A 185 -0.21 8.26 -17.23
N LEU A 186 0.46 8.27 -16.08
CA LEU A 186 1.05 7.08 -15.48
C LEU A 186 0.09 6.47 -14.47
N ASP A 187 -0.24 5.20 -14.67
CA ASP A 187 -1.03 4.44 -13.73
C ASP A 187 -0.26 4.22 -12.42
N ARG A 188 -1.01 4.27 -11.32
CA ARG A 188 -0.45 4.16 -9.97
C ARG A 188 0.22 2.81 -9.74
N ASP A 189 -0.34 1.73 -10.27
CA ASP A 189 0.21 0.39 -10.12
C ASP A 189 1.42 0.19 -11.05
N MET A 190 1.48 0.84 -12.21
CA MET A 190 2.70 0.92 -13.03
C MET A 190 3.85 1.60 -12.28
N VAL A 191 3.63 2.82 -11.76
CA VAL A 191 4.66 3.56 -11.00
C VAL A 191 5.19 2.73 -9.84
N LEU A 192 4.32 2.06 -9.08
CA LEU A 192 4.73 1.25 -7.94
C LEU A 192 5.43 -0.04 -8.35
N THR A 193 4.97 -0.72 -9.41
CA THR A 193 5.65 -1.89 -9.96
C THR A 193 7.07 -1.52 -10.36
N TYR A 194 7.23 -0.37 -11.01
CA TYR A 194 8.51 0.16 -11.44
C TYR A 194 9.45 0.52 -10.29
N GLN A 195 8.89 0.98 -9.15
CA GLN A 195 9.61 1.15 -7.88
C GLN A 195 9.88 -0.17 -7.12
N GLY A 196 9.58 -1.33 -7.71
CA GLY A 196 9.83 -2.64 -7.13
C GLY A 196 8.74 -3.15 -6.18
N SER A 197 7.54 -2.58 -6.22
CA SER A 197 6.40 -3.10 -5.45
C SER A 197 5.91 -4.41 -6.03
N ASN A 198 5.94 -5.46 -5.21
CA ASN A 198 5.33 -6.75 -5.56
C ASN A 198 3.84 -6.82 -5.14
N THR A 199 3.27 -5.71 -4.63
CA THR A 199 1.93 -5.67 -3.98
C THR A 199 0.79 -5.25 -4.90
N VAL A 200 1.14 -4.87 -6.12
CA VAL A 200 0.27 -4.35 -7.16
C VAL A 200 0.47 -5.21 -8.40
N SER A 201 -0.47 -5.17 -9.33
CA SER A 201 -0.31 -5.80 -10.64
C SER A 201 -0.80 -4.87 -11.73
N THR A 202 -0.24 -5.03 -12.92
CA THR A 202 -0.57 -4.25 -14.11
C THR A 202 -1.60 -4.97 -14.97
N ASP A 203 -2.29 -5.98 -14.42
CA ASP A 203 -3.23 -6.85 -15.15
C ASP A 203 -4.46 -6.10 -15.70
N ALA A 204 -4.73 -4.91 -15.17
CA ALA A 204 -5.81 -4.05 -15.63
C ALA A 204 -5.45 -3.24 -16.90
N LEU A 205 -4.17 -3.19 -17.25
CA LEU A 205 -3.65 -2.44 -18.39
C LEU A 205 -3.42 -3.37 -19.58
N THR A 206 -3.55 -2.81 -20.78
CA THR A 206 -3.18 -3.47 -22.02
C THR A 206 -1.66 -3.56 -22.16
N GLU A 207 -1.17 -4.52 -22.96
CA GLU A 207 0.27 -4.66 -23.22
C GLU A 207 0.87 -3.37 -23.80
N GLN A 208 0.10 -2.64 -24.61
CA GLN A 208 0.52 -1.36 -25.21
C GLN A 208 0.65 -0.27 -24.15
N GLU A 209 -0.33 -0.12 -23.25
CA GLU A 209 -0.25 0.85 -22.14
C GLU A 209 0.96 0.56 -21.25
N ILE A 210 1.21 -0.71 -20.93
CA ILE A 210 2.38 -1.13 -20.16
C ILE A 210 3.67 -0.73 -20.88
N GLU A 211 3.76 -0.96 -22.19
CA GLU A 211 4.94 -0.62 -22.99
C GLU A 211 5.19 0.90 -23.02
N ASP A 212 4.15 1.69 -23.29
CA ASP A 212 4.24 3.14 -23.41
C ASP A 212 4.55 3.81 -22.06
N GLU A 213 3.89 3.39 -20.98
CA GLU A 213 4.19 3.87 -19.63
C GLU A 213 5.60 3.47 -19.18
N THR A 214 6.07 2.26 -19.53
CA THR A 214 7.43 1.81 -19.20
C THR A 214 8.49 2.70 -19.84
N LYS A 215 8.31 3.06 -21.12
CA LYS A 215 9.23 3.96 -21.84
C LYS A 215 9.27 5.35 -21.22
N ILE A 216 8.10 5.87 -20.80
CA ILE A 216 8.02 7.16 -20.11
C ILE A 216 8.74 7.07 -18.76
N LEU A 217 8.47 6.03 -17.98
CA LEU A 217 9.06 5.78 -16.67
C LEU A 217 10.59 5.68 -16.73
N GLN A 218 11.15 4.95 -17.71
CA GLN A 218 12.60 4.81 -17.92
C GLN A 218 13.33 6.16 -17.99
N ILE A 219 12.69 7.15 -18.63
CA ILE A 219 13.25 8.48 -18.80
C ILE A 219 13.06 9.33 -17.56
N ILE A 220 11.85 9.45 -17.03
CA ILE A 220 11.59 10.35 -15.90
C ILE A 220 12.29 9.88 -14.61
N THR A 221 12.51 8.57 -14.45
CA THR A 221 13.30 8.03 -13.33
C THR A 221 14.78 7.89 -13.63
N GLN A 222 15.23 8.32 -14.82
CA GLN A 222 16.64 8.32 -15.24
C GLN A 222 17.31 6.94 -15.26
N MET A 223 16.54 5.86 -15.43
CA MET A 223 17.09 4.50 -15.46
C MET A 223 17.68 4.12 -16.82
N ASP A 224 17.10 4.61 -17.91
CA ASP A 224 17.63 4.38 -19.24
C ASP A 224 17.44 5.59 -20.16
N LEU A 225 18.33 6.57 -20.02
CA LEU A 225 18.39 7.74 -20.90
C LEU A 225 18.97 7.43 -22.30
N SER A 226 19.22 6.16 -22.63
CA SER A 226 19.70 5.74 -23.95
C SER A 226 18.56 5.35 -24.91
N LEU A 227 17.32 5.25 -24.40
CA LEU A 227 16.13 4.97 -25.20
C LEU A 227 16.00 5.96 -26.37
N ASP A 228 15.51 5.47 -27.52
CA ASP A 228 15.31 6.33 -28.69
C ASP A 228 14.28 7.44 -28.38
N GLN A 229 14.70 8.68 -28.63
CA GLN A 229 13.92 9.87 -28.31
C GLN A 229 12.59 9.93 -29.09
N LYS A 230 12.53 9.36 -30.29
CA LYS A 230 11.29 9.33 -31.07
C LYS A 230 10.32 8.31 -30.50
N GLU A 231 10.82 7.17 -30.01
CA GLU A 231 9.99 6.19 -29.33
C GLU A 231 9.40 6.73 -28.03
N PHE A 232 10.22 7.39 -27.21
CA PHE A 232 9.73 8.08 -26.01
C PHE A 232 8.66 9.14 -26.35
N TYR A 233 8.93 10.00 -27.33
CA TYR A 233 7.97 11.04 -27.72
C TYR A 233 6.70 10.44 -28.31
N ARG A 234 6.79 9.33 -29.05
CA ARG A 234 5.61 8.59 -29.53
C ARG A 234 4.78 8.07 -28.37
N SER A 235 5.37 7.46 -27.34
CA SER A 235 4.63 6.98 -26.18
C SER A 235 3.89 8.10 -25.44
N LEU A 236 4.49 9.29 -25.31
CA LEU A 236 3.80 10.46 -24.79
C LEU A 236 2.57 10.85 -25.63
N ARG A 237 2.68 10.76 -26.96
CA ARG A 237 1.58 11.07 -27.89
C ARG A 237 0.44 10.06 -27.82
N GLU A 238 0.76 8.76 -27.87
CA GLU A 238 -0.24 7.68 -27.79
C GLU A 238 -1.01 7.73 -26.46
N MET A 239 -0.32 8.09 -25.37
CA MET A 239 -0.92 8.28 -24.06
C MET A 239 -1.62 9.63 -23.87
N ASN A 240 -1.66 10.48 -24.92
CA ASN A 240 -2.24 11.83 -24.93
C ASN A 240 -1.68 12.75 -23.83
N ALA A 241 -0.39 12.63 -23.49
CA ALA A 241 0.27 13.52 -22.54
C ALA A 241 0.31 14.95 -23.09
N GLU A 242 -0.13 15.93 -22.31
CA GLU A 242 -0.05 17.36 -22.65
C GLU A 242 1.16 18.02 -21.99
N TYR A 243 1.46 17.61 -20.75
CA TYR A 243 2.55 18.18 -19.96
C TYR A 243 3.42 17.09 -19.32
N ILE A 244 4.68 17.44 -19.08
CA ILE A 244 5.63 16.65 -18.29
C ILE A 244 6.24 17.60 -17.26
N VAL A 245 6.28 17.17 -16.00
CA VAL A 245 6.94 17.91 -14.93
C VAL A 245 8.13 17.11 -14.43
N LEU A 246 9.32 17.74 -14.46
CA LEU A 246 10.56 17.17 -13.98
C LEU A 246 11.26 18.11 -13.02
N SER A 247 12.00 17.57 -12.05
CA SER A 247 12.98 18.35 -11.29
C SER A 247 13.97 19.02 -12.24
N SER A 248 14.24 20.31 -12.02
CA SER A 248 15.27 21.09 -12.71
C SER A 248 16.67 20.47 -12.60
N SER A 249 16.90 19.67 -11.57
CA SER A 249 18.16 18.95 -11.33
C SER A 249 18.24 17.58 -12.02
N SER A 250 17.15 17.11 -12.64
CA SER A 250 17.07 15.80 -13.29
C SER A 250 17.93 15.73 -14.54
N ALA A 251 18.70 14.65 -14.72
CA ALA A 251 19.44 14.43 -15.96
C ALA A 251 18.51 14.25 -17.18
N ALA A 252 17.23 13.92 -16.95
CA ALA A 252 16.21 13.74 -17.97
C ALA A 252 15.80 15.06 -18.65
N VAL A 253 16.09 16.23 -18.05
CA VAL A 253 15.74 17.55 -18.62
C VAL A 253 16.27 17.69 -20.04
N SER A 254 17.58 17.48 -20.23
CA SER A 254 18.22 17.59 -21.55
C SER A 254 17.68 16.56 -22.57
N TYR A 255 17.32 15.36 -22.10
CA TYR A 255 16.77 14.31 -22.92
C TYR A 255 15.38 14.69 -23.45
N VAL A 256 14.50 15.14 -22.55
CA VAL A 256 13.10 15.46 -22.85
C VAL A 256 12.99 16.68 -23.77
N GLU A 257 13.88 17.66 -23.61
CA GLU A 257 14.02 18.79 -24.56
C GLU A 257 14.42 18.31 -25.95
N THR A 258 15.45 17.47 -26.04
CA THR A 258 15.94 16.96 -27.33
C THR A 258 14.91 16.06 -28.02
N ALA A 259 14.11 15.33 -27.23
CA ALA A 259 13.01 14.52 -27.73
C ALA A 259 11.84 15.33 -28.31
N GLY A 260 11.79 16.65 -28.05
CA GLY A 260 10.83 17.57 -28.66
C GLY A 260 9.81 18.18 -27.71
N CYS A 261 9.93 17.94 -26.40
CA CYS A 261 9.11 18.62 -25.40
C CYS A 261 9.66 20.03 -25.16
N ILE A 262 8.79 21.01 -24.98
CA ILE A 262 9.20 22.43 -24.94
C ILE A 262 9.07 22.96 -23.52
N PRO A 263 10.14 23.49 -22.90
CA PRO A 263 10.04 24.09 -21.58
C PRO A 263 9.14 25.33 -21.64
N VAL A 264 8.16 25.38 -20.74
CA VAL A 264 7.18 26.48 -20.65
C VAL A 264 7.50 27.37 -19.47
N ARG A 265 7.71 26.77 -18.30
CA ARG A 265 7.94 27.50 -17.05
C ARG A 265 8.71 26.66 -16.05
N GLU A 266 9.51 27.32 -15.24
CA GLU A 266 10.18 26.75 -14.07
C GLU A 266 9.58 27.34 -12.79
N VAL A 267 9.31 26.49 -11.80
CA VAL A 267 8.70 26.86 -10.52
C VAL A 267 9.18 25.93 -9.43
N GLU A 268 9.63 26.50 -8.30
CA GLU A 268 10.08 25.75 -7.11
C GLU A 268 10.99 24.55 -7.43
N GLY A 269 11.99 24.78 -8.30
CA GLY A 269 12.96 23.75 -8.69
C GLY A 269 12.43 22.68 -9.64
N HIS A 270 11.26 22.85 -10.25
CA HIS A 270 10.67 21.96 -11.25
C HIS A 270 10.44 22.69 -12.57
N ILE A 271 10.68 22.01 -13.69
CA ILE A 271 10.45 22.52 -15.05
C ILE A 271 9.22 21.82 -15.63
N ILE A 272 8.28 22.61 -16.14
CA ILE A 272 7.08 22.16 -16.84
C ILE A 272 7.35 22.21 -18.34
N PHE A 273 7.27 21.05 -18.99
CA PHE A 273 7.39 20.91 -20.44
C PHE A 273 6.03 20.68 -21.06
N ARG A 274 5.77 21.30 -22.21
CA ARG A 274 4.60 21.04 -23.05
C ARG A 274 4.94 20.03 -24.13
N VAL A 275 4.09 19.02 -24.28
CA VAL A 275 4.13 18.03 -25.35
C VAL A 275 3.25 18.56 -26.49
N LYS A 276 3.82 18.81 -27.67
CA LYS A 276 3.05 19.35 -28.79
C LYS A 276 2.37 18.26 -29.59
N GLU A 277 1.13 18.54 -30.02
CA GLU A 277 0.55 17.92 -31.20
C GLU A 277 1.26 18.45 -32.45
N LYS A 278 1.73 17.55 -33.31
CA LYS A 278 2.12 17.89 -34.69
C LYS A 278 1.03 17.43 -35.64
#